data_AF-A0A8C4YRD6-F1
#
_entry.id   AF-A0A8C4YRD6-F1
#
_cell.length_a   1.000
_cell.length_b   1.000
_cell.length_c   1.000
_cell.angle_alpha   90.00
_cell.angle_beta   90.00
_cell.angle_gamma   90.00
#
_symmetry.space_group_name_H-M   'P 1'
#
loop_
_entity.id
_entity.type
_entity.pdbx_description
1 polymer ?
#
loop_
_entity_poly.entity_id
_entity_poly.type
_entity_poly.pdbx_seq_one_letter_code
_entity_poly.pdbx_strand_id
1 'polypeptide(L)'
;MNNLNPAWKSFKVSVNSLCSGDEDRRLKVRVWDWDSNGKHDFIGEFSSTFKEMRGVQWECINPKYRAKKKSYKNSGIVILNQCKVPAFERILYLFLLPVINTVAIDFTASNGDPRNSCSLHYIHPYQPNEYLKALVAVGEICQDYDR
;
A
#
# COMPACT_ATOMS: atom_id res chain seq x y z
N MET A 1 21.81 -14.64 17.85
CA MET A 1 22.46 -15.53 16.87
C MET A 1 23.41 -14.65 16.08
N ASN A 2 24.73 -14.89 16.18
CA ASN A 2 25.72 -14.01 15.55
C ASN A 2 25.97 -14.49 14.11
N ASN A 3 25.51 -13.73 13.13
CA ASN A 3 25.68 -14.07 11.71
C ASN A 3 26.17 -12.86 10.92
N LEU A 4 27.40 -12.93 10.40
CA LEU A 4 28.00 -11.89 9.57
C LEU A 4 27.57 -11.94 8.10
N ASN A 5 26.90 -13.03 7.70
CA ASN A 5 26.35 -13.24 6.36
C ASN A 5 24.86 -13.64 6.46
N PRO A 6 23.99 -12.76 6.98
CA PRO A 6 22.58 -13.08 7.14
C PRO A 6 21.88 -13.26 5.80
N ALA A 7 21.08 -14.32 5.69
CA ALA A 7 20.10 -14.50 4.63
C ALA A 7 18.72 -14.20 5.20
N TRP A 8 18.12 -13.06 4.82
CA TRP A 8 16.78 -12.69 5.25
C TRP A 8 15.71 -13.51 4.53
N LYS A 9 14.61 -13.79 5.23
CA LYS A 9 13.42 -14.40 4.62
C LYS A 9 12.85 -13.46 3.56
N SER A 10 12.37 -14.02 2.46
CA SER A 10 11.66 -13.27 1.43
C SER A 10 10.43 -12.59 2.02
N PHE A 11 10.14 -11.38 1.56
CA PHE A 11 8.96 -10.61 1.93
C PHE A 11 8.23 -10.12 0.68
N LYS A 12 6.98 -9.70 0.85
CA LYS A 12 6.14 -9.11 -0.20
C LYS A 12 5.75 -7.70 0.20
N VAL A 13 5.83 -6.76 -0.73
CA VAL A 13 5.40 -5.38 -0.56
C VAL A 13 4.78 -4.91 -1.88
N SER A 14 3.75 -4.08 -1.83
CA SER A 14 3.18 -3.50 -3.05
C SER A 14 4.12 -2.43 -3.62
N VAL A 15 4.16 -2.29 -4.95
CA VAL A 15 4.92 -1.20 -5.61
C VAL A 15 4.43 0.16 -5.13
N ASN A 16 3.14 0.31 -4.81
CA ASN A 16 2.59 1.54 -4.26
C ASN A 16 3.15 1.86 -2.85
N SER A 17 3.24 0.87 -1.97
CA SER A 17 3.84 1.07 -0.64
C SER A 17 5.34 1.28 -0.71
N LEU A 18 6.02 0.60 -1.64
CA LEU A 18 7.46 0.66 -1.80
C LEU A 18 7.92 2.01 -2.38
N CYS A 19 7.29 2.46 -3.46
CA CYS A 19 7.73 3.64 -4.22
C CYS A 19 6.58 4.52 -4.76
N SER A 20 5.35 4.34 -4.28
CA SER A 20 4.13 5.04 -4.75
C SER A 20 3.88 4.91 -6.25
N GLY A 21 4.27 3.77 -6.84
CA GLY A 21 4.12 3.53 -8.27
C GLY A 21 5.20 4.18 -9.15
N ASP A 22 6.10 4.98 -8.57
CA ASP A 22 7.20 5.62 -9.30
C ASP A 22 8.47 4.76 -9.18
N GLU A 23 8.83 4.04 -10.24
CA GLU A 23 9.97 3.12 -10.22
C GLU A 23 11.33 3.82 -10.14
N ASP A 24 11.41 5.10 -10.53
CA ASP A 24 12.62 5.92 -10.47
C ASP A 24 12.76 6.63 -9.10
N ARG A 25 11.76 6.51 -8.22
CA ARG A 25 11.82 7.06 -6.87
C ARG A 25 12.95 6.42 -6.07
N ARG A 26 13.75 7.28 -5.43
CA ARG A 26 14.87 6.86 -4.60
C ARG A 26 14.40 6.23 -3.29
N LEU A 27 14.81 4.99 -3.08
CA LEU A 27 14.59 4.20 -1.88
C LEU A 27 15.84 4.20 -1.02
N LYS A 28 15.66 4.28 0.30
CA LYS A 28 16.75 4.19 1.27
C LYS A 28 16.61 2.93 2.08
N VAL A 29 17.62 2.07 2.02
CA VAL A 29 17.67 0.83 2.78
C VAL A 29 18.66 1.01 3.92
N ARG A 30 18.25 0.60 5.13
CA ARG A 30 19.06 0.68 6.35
C ARG A 30 19.18 -0.70 6.97
N VAL A 31 20.38 -1.06 7.37
CA VAL A 31 20.70 -2.32 8.02
C VAL A 31 21.10 -2.04 9.45
N TRP A 32 20.51 -2.81 10.37
CA TRP A 32 20.69 -2.67 11.81
C TRP A 32 21.06 -4.02 12.41
N ASP A 33 21.93 -4.00 13.40
CA ASP A 33 22.14 -5.13 14.29
C ASP A 33 21.03 -5.12 15.35
N TRP A 34 20.39 -6.27 15.56
CA TRP A 34 19.28 -6.36 16.49
C TRP A 34 19.79 -6.77 17.87
N ASP A 35 19.29 -6.08 18.88
CA ASP A 35 19.67 -6.25 20.28
C ASP A 35 18.41 -6.36 21.13
N SER A 36 18.37 -7.34 22.01
CA SER A 36 17.19 -7.62 22.85
C SER A 36 16.87 -6.49 23.84
N ASN A 37 17.83 -5.60 24.12
CA ASN A 37 17.65 -4.43 24.98
C ASN A 37 17.04 -3.22 24.23
N GLY A 38 16.74 -3.35 22.94
CA GLY A 38 16.17 -2.31 22.07
C GLY A 38 17.18 -1.26 21.57
N LYS A 39 18.46 -1.35 21.96
CA LYS A 39 19.54 -0.46 21.48
C LYS A 39 20.21 -1.02 20.25
N HIS A 40 19.47 -1.06 19.15
CA HIS A 40 19.96 -1.58 17.88
C HIS A 40 21.13 -0.76 17.33
N ASP A 41 22.22 -1.43 16.99
CA ASP A 41 23.39 -0.79 16.41
C ASP A 41 23.23 -0.60 14.90
N PHE A 42 23.48 0.63 14.44
CA PHE A 42 23.40 0.95 13.02
C PHE A 42 24.60 0.40 12.26
N ILE A 43 24.38 -0.53 11.34
CA ILE A 43 25.44 -1.14 10.52
C ILE A 43 25.78 -0.24 9.34
N GLY A 44 24.76 0.18 8.58
CA GLY A 44 24.95 1.01 7.39
C GLY A 44 23.68 1.18 6.56
N GLU A 45 23.82 1.93 5.46
CA GLU A 45 22.74 2.25 4.54
C GLU A 45 23.23 2.33 3.10
N PHE A 46 22.28 2.18 2.18
CA PHE A 46 22.46 2.47 0.76
C PHE A 46 21.18 3.06 0.17
N SER A 47 21.28 3.58 -1.04
CA SER A 47 20.12 4.02 -1.81
C SER A 47 20.11 3.33 -3.17
N SER A 48 18.90 3.09 -3.67
CA SER A 48 18.66 2.58 -5.03
C SER A 48 17.25 2.97 -5.46
N THR A 49 16.84 2.60 -6.66
CA THR A 49 15.46 2.71 -7.14
C THR A 49 14.88 1.34 -7.41
N PHE A 50 13.56 1.22 -7.53
CA PHE A 50 12.96 -0.08 -7.87
C PHE A 50 13.41 -0.57 -9.26
N LYS A 51 13.60 0.36 -10.19
CA LYS A 51 14.12 0.09 -11.54
C LYS A 51 15.52 -0.53 -11.53
N GLU A 52 16.36 -0.12 -10.59
CA GLU A 52 17.72 -0.64 -10.40
C GLU A 52 17.77 -2.00 -9.66
N MET A 53 16.70 -2.38 -8.95
CA MET A 53 16.63 -3.60 -8.12
C MET A 53 16.46 -4.90 -8.94
N ARG A 54 17.36 -5.16 -9.90
CA ARG A 54 17.38 -6.38 -10.73
C ARG A 54 18.74 -7.07 -10.66
N GLY A 55 18.89 -8.02 -9.74
CA GLY A 55 20.11 -8.86 -9.65
C GLY A 55 21.37 -8.09 -9.24
N VAL A 56 21.21 -7.12 -8.34
CA VAL A 56 22.25 -6.16 -7.96
C VAL A 56 22.73 -6.36 -6.52
N GLN A 57 23.91 -5.82 -6.27
CA GLN A 57 24.56 -5.76 -4.97
C GLN A 57 24.92 -4.31 -4.64
N TRP A 58 24.84 -3.94 -3.36
CA TRP A 58 25.18 -2.60 -2.90
C TRP A 58 26.15 -2.65 -1.73
N GLU A 59 27.10 -1.73 -1.73
CA GLU A 59 27.93 -1.50 -0.55
C GLU A 59 27.07 -0.89 0.56
N CYS A 60 27.09 -1.51 1.73
CA CYS A 60 26.43 -0.99 2.91
C CYS A 60 27.35 0.03 3.59
N ILE A 61 26.99 1.32 3.57
CA ILE A 61 27.86 2.38 4.05
C ILE A 61 27.35 2.93 5.37
N ASN A 62 28.22 2.98 6.38
CA ASN A 62 27.98 3.70 7.63
C ASN A 62 28.53 5.14 7.50
N PRO A 63 27.68 6.18 7.42
CA PRO A 63 28.15 7.55 7.24
C PRO A 63 29.06 8.02 8.38
N LYS A 64 28.81 7.55 9.61
CA LYS A 64 29.62 7.91 10.79
C LYS A 64 31.04 7.34 10.67
N TYR A 65 31.18 6.09 10.19
CA TYR A 65 32.50 5.50 10.00
C TYR A 65 33.22 6.06 8.79
N ARG A 66 32.50 6.30 7.67
CA ARG A 66 33.08 6.94 6.48
C ARG A 66 33.66 8.32 6.78
N ALA A 67 33.00 9.10 7.65
CA ALA A 67 33.50 10.41 8.06
C ALA A 67 34.69 10.35 9.03
N LYS A 68 34.77 9.32 9.89
CA LYS A 68 35.76 9.26 10.99
C LYS A 68 36.99 8.39 10.69
N LYS A 69 36.85 7.34 9.88
CA LYS A 69 37.87 6.30 9.68
C LYS A 69 38.43 6.39 8.26
N LYS A 70 39.68 6.85 8.10
CA LYS A 70 40.33 7.01 6.78
C LYS A 70 40.42 5.70 5.96
N SER A 71 40.52 4.55 6.61
CA SER A 71 40.61 3.23 5.96
C SER A 71 39.26 2.52 5.77
N TYR A 72 38.15 3.16 6.13
CA TYR A 72 36.83 2.55 6.01
C TYR A 72 36.40 2.47 4.55
N LYS A 73 36.07 1.25 4.10
CA LYS A 73 35.51 0.99 2.78
C LYS A 73 33.99 0.87 2.83
N ASN A 74 33.49 -0.16 3.52
CA ASN A 74 32.07 -0.41 3.72
C ASN A 74 31.85 -1.28 4.98
N SER A 75 30.59 -1.48 5.38
CA SER A 75 30.14 -2.35 6.47
C SER A 75 29.66 -3.71 5.95
N GLY A 76 30.08 -4.12 4.76
CA GLY A 76 29.59 -5.32 4.05
C GLY A 76 28.84 -4.98 2.76
N ILE A 77 28.37 -6.04 2.10
CA ILE A 77 27.65 -5.98 0.82
C ILE A 77 26.26 -6.57 1.01
N VAL A 78 25.23 -5.86 0.55
CA VAL A 78 23.85 -6.35 0.52
C VAL A 78 23.53 -6.83 -0.87
N ILE A 79 23.05 -8.07 -0.99
CA ILE A 79 22.76 -8.72 -2.29
C ILE A 79 21.27 -8.99 -2.37
N LEU A 80 20.64 -8.56 -3.49
CA LEU A 80 19.26 -8.92 -3.79
C LEU A 80 19.21 -10.24 -4.55
N ASN A 81 18.99 -11.34 -3.82
CA ASN A 81 18.97 -12.68 -4.39
C ASN A 81 17.81 -12.92 -5.37
N GLN A 82 16.62 -12.39 -5.06
CA GLN A 82 15.44 -12.59 -5.89
C GLN A 82 14.49 -11.40 -5.79
N CYS A 83 14.04 -10.92 -6.95
CA CYS A 83 12.95 -9.95 -7.07
C CYS A 83 11.97 -10.49 -8.11
N LYS A 84 10.70 -10.64 -7.73
CA LYS A 84 9.63 -11.08 -8.61
C LYS A 84 8.49 -10.08 -8.53
N VAL A 85 8.11 -9.56 -9.69
CA VAL A 85 6.98 -8.65 -9.85
C VAL A 85 5.93 -9.42 -10.64
N PRO A 86 5.01 -10.15 -9.98
CA PRO A 86 3.94 -10.81 -10.70
C PRO A 86 3.11 -9.74 -11.41
N ALA A 87 2.85 -9.94 -12.70
CA ALA A 87 1.84 -9.16 -13.40
C ALA A 87 0.50 -9.44 -12.71
N PHE A 88 0.01 -8.46 -11.94
CA PHE A 88 -1.26 -8.58 -11.26
C PHE A 88 -2.34 -7.96 -12.15
N GLU A 89 -3.01 -8.78 -12.95
CA GLU A 89 -4.07 -8.35 -13.86
C GLU A 89 -5.39 -8.12 -13.12
N ARG A 90 -5.37 -7.28 -12.08
CA ARG A 90 -6.57 -6.91 -11.32
C ARG A 90 -7.64 -6.27 -12.21
N ILE A 91 -7.19 -5.55 -13.23
CA ILE A 91 -8.06 -4.92 -14.23
C ILE A 91 -8.76 -6.00 -15.06
N LEU A 92 -8.05 -7.06 -15.47
CA LEU A 92 -8.68 -8.17 -16.20
C LEU A 92 -9.78 -8.82 -15.37
N TYR A 93 -9.57 -9.01 -14.06
CA TYR A 93 -10.58 -9.60 -13.18
C TYR A 93 -11.87 -8.75 -13.09
N LEU A 94 -11.75 -7.42 -13.07
CA LEU A 94 -12.91 -6.50 -13.11
C LEU A 94 -13.66 -6.57 -14.46
N PHE A 95 -12.96 -6.86 -15.56
CA PHE A 95 -13.61 -7.06 -16.87
C PHE A 95 -14.22 -8.44 -17.05
N LEU A 96 -13.74 -9.46 -16.32
CA LEU A 96 -14.17 -10.84 -16.49
C LEU A 96 -15.34 -11.25 -15.59
N LEU A 97 -15.61 -10.51 -14.50
CA LEU A 97 -16.71 -10.82 -13.59
C LEU A 97 -17.78 -9.71 -13.58
N PRO A 98 -19.08 -10.07 -13.67
CA PRO A 98 -20.15 -9.11 -13.46
C PRO A 98 -20.09 -8.55 -12.04
N VAL A 99 -20.21 -7.23 -11.91
CA VAL A 99 -20.42 -6.57 -10.62
C VAL A 99 -21.92 -6.30 -10.48
N ILE A 100 -22.61 -7.16 -9.74
CA ILE A 100 -24.06 -7.02 -9.52
C ILE A 100 -24.30 -5.99 -8.41
N ASN A 101 -25.01 -4.91 -8.72
CA ASN A 101 -25.42 -3.92 -7.72
C ASN A 101 -26.78 -4.31 -7.11
N THR A 102 -26.78 -4.71 -5.84
CA THR A 102 -28.02 -5.02 -5.10
C THR A 102 -28.26 -3.99 -4.01
N VAL A 103 -29.47 -3.44 -3.99
CA VAL A 103 -29.88 -2.41 -3.03
C VAL A 103 -31.01 -2.96 -2.15
N ALA A 104 -30.91 -2.75 -0.85
CA ALA A 104 -31.99 -2.98 0.10
C ALA A 104 -32.29 -1.69 0.86
N ILE A 105 -33.56 -1.31 0.93
CA ILE A 105 -34.03 -0.07 1.58
C ILE A 105 -34.81 -0.45 2.84
N ASP A 106 -34.49 0.20 3.95
CA ASP A 106 -35.19 0.01 5.21
C ASP A 106 -36.51 0.80 5.22
N PHE A 107 -37.63 0.08 5.20
CA PHE A 107 -38.99 0.63 5.33
C PHE A 107 -39.61 0.39 6.72
N THR A 108 -38.79 0.24 7.76
CA THR A 108 -39.28 0.14 9.15
C THR A 108 -39.92 1.44 9.63
N ALA A 109 -40.87 1.31 10.57
CA ALA A 109 -41.65 2.44 11.11
C ALA A 109 -40.81 3.53 11.79
N SER A 110 -39.58 3.22 12.25
CA SER A 110 -38.65 4.19 12.85
C SER A 110 -38.23 5.31 11.90
N ASN A 111 -38.37 5.12 10.58
CA ASN A 111 -38.10 6.16 9.58
C ASN A 111 -39.18 7.26 9.54
N GLY A 112 -40.30 7.08 10.25
CA GLY A 112 -41.42 8.01 10.29
C GLY A 112 -42.33 7.92 9.06
N ASP A 113 -43.48 8.60 9.14
CA ASP A 113 -44.44 8.69 8.04
C ASP A 113 -43.87 9.53 6.88
N PRO A 114 -43.73 8.99 5.65
CA PRO A 114 -43.17 9.72 4.50
C PRO A 114 -43.90 11.01 4.12
N ARG A 115 -45.12 11.23 4.63
CA ARG A 115 -45.87 12.49 4.45
C ARG A 115 -45.40 13.60 5.38
N ASN A 116 -44.65 13.26 6.42
CA ASN A 116 -44.08 14.21 7.37
C ASN A 116 -42.69 14.66 6.90
N SER A 117 -42.44 15.97 6.92
CA SER A 117 -41.15 16.56 6.53
C SER A 117 -39.97 16.11 7.39
N CYS A 118 -40.22 15.58 8.59
CA CYS A 118 -39.19 15.01 9.46
C CYS A 118 -38.85 13.54 9.17
N SER A 119 -39.57 12.87 8.25
CA SER A 119 -39.30 11.47 7.91
C SER A 119 -38.02 11.33 7.09
N LEU A 120 -37.28 10.25 7.31
CA LEU A 120 -36.13 9.87 6.49
C LEU A 120 -36.53 9.49 5.06
N HIS A 121 -37.80 9.11 4.86
CA HIS A 121 -38.40 8.81 3.55
C HIS A 121 -39.14 9.99 2.93
N TYR A 122 -39.11 11.17 3.56
CA TYR A 122 -39.76 12.35 3.00
C TYR A 122 -39.16 12.71 1.63
N ILE A 123 -40.02 12.97 0.64
CA ILE A 123 -39.63 13.37 -0.71
C ILE A 123 -39.81 14.87 -0.82
N HIS A 124 -38.71 15.61 -0.62
CA HIS A 124 -38.72 17.06 -0.73
C HIS A 124 -38.59 17.50 -2.21
N PRO A 125 -39.33 18.52 -2.67
CA PRO A 125 -39.38 18.91 -4.09
C PRO A 125 -38.05 19.45 -4.65
N TYR A 126 -37.14 19.89 -3.78
CA TYR A 126 -35.86 20.50 -4.18
C TYR A 126 -34.62 19.81 -3.61
N GLN A 127 -34.78 18.83 -2.72
CA GLN A 127 -33.65 18.22 -2.02
C GLN A 127 -33.87 16.73 -1.83
N PRO A 128 -32.93 15.85 -2.21
CA PRO A 128 -33.04 14.43 -1.94
C PRO A 128 -32.88 14.14 -0.44
N ASN A 129 -33.58 13.12 0.05
CA ASN A 129 -33.32 12.56 1.37
C ASN A 129 -32.04 11.69 1.35
N GLU A 130 -31.61 11.23 2.53
CA GLU A 130 -30.36 10.48 2.66
C GLU A 130 -30.38 9.14 1.91
N TYR A 131 -31.53 8.46 1.82
CA TYR A 131 -31.66 7.25 0.99
C TYR A 131 -31.44 7.56 -0.49
N LEU A 132 -32.10 8.59 -1.01
CA LEU A 132 -31.95 9.01 -2.41
C LEU A 132 -30.52 9.47 -2.72
N LYS A 133 -29.87 10.20 -1.81
CA LYS A 133 -28.45 10.59 -1.96
C LYS A 133 -27.54 9.36 -2.05
N ALA A 134 -27.74 8.37 -1.17
CA ALA A 134 -26.95 7.15 -1.17
C ALA A 134 -27.18 6.32 -2.44
N LEU A 135 -28.44 6.18 -2.88
CA LEU A 135 -28.80 5.46 -4.11
C LEU A 135 -28.12 6.07 -5.33
N VAL A 136 -28.17 7.40 -5.47
CA VAL A 136 -27.55 8.10 -6.59
C VAL A 136 -26.04 7.95 -6.53
N ALA A 137 -25.42 8.24 -5.38
CA ALA A 137 -23.95 8.20 -5.25
C ALA A 137 -23.36 6.80 -5.52
N VAL A 138 -24.04 5.73 -5.08
CA VAL A 138 -23.60 4.35 -5.34
C VAL A 138 -23.97 3.92 -6.76
N GLY A 139 -25.19 4.21 -7.19
CA GLY A 139 -25.70 3.84 -8.51
C GLY A 139 -24.89 4.46 -9.65
N GLU A 140 -24.53 5.75 -9.54
CA GLU A 140 -23.75 6.47 -10.56
C GLU A 140 -22.39 5.83 -10.82
N ILE A 141 -21.78 5.23 -9.79
CA ILE A 141 -20.48 4.56 -9.91
C ILE A 141 -20.65 3.11 -10.36
N CYS A 142 -21.58 2.36 -9.74
CA CYS A 142 -21.69 0.92 -9.92
C CYS A 142 -22.41 0.52 -11.22
N GLN A 143 -23.29 1.36 -11.76
CA GLN A 143 -24.05 1.05 -12.98
C GLN A 143 -23.14 0.75 -14.18
N ASP A 144 -21.96 1.36 -14.25
CA ASP A 144 -20.99 1.17 -15.34
C ASP A 144 -20.35 -0.24 -15.33
N TYR A 145 -20.53 -0.99 -14.25
CA TYR A 145 -19.94 -2.32 -14.03
C TYR A 145 -20.99 -3.46 -14.04
N ASP A 146 -22.27 -3.13 -14.17
CA ASP A 146 -23.38 -4.09 -14.32
C ASP A 146 -23.61 -4.33 -15.83
N ARG A 147 -23.06 -5.43 -16.36
CA ARG A 147 -23.15 -5.83 -17.77
C ARG A 147 -24.01 -7.07 -17.97
#